data_AF-A0A145WE59-F1
#
_entry.id   AF-A0A145WE59-F1
#
_cell.length_a   1.000
_cell.length_b   1.000
_cell.length_c   1.000
_cell.angle_alpha   90.00
_cell.angle_beta   90.00
_cell.angle_gamma   90.00
#
_symmetry.space_group_name_H-M   'P 1'
#
loop_
_entity.id
_entity.type
_entity.pdbx_description
1 polymer ?
#
loop_
_entity_poly.entity_id
_entity_poly.type
_entity_poly.pdbx_seq_one_letter_code
_entity_poly.pdbx_strand_id
1 'polypeptide(L)'
;DPKFNIVSPGADMSIYFPYMEESKRLTSLHPEIEELLFSSVDNSEHKFVLNDRNKPIIFSMARLDRVKNITGLVELYGRNAHLRELVNLVIVAGDHGKESKDLEEQEELKKMYRLIDQYKLNGQIRWISAQMNRVRNGELYRYIADTKGAFVQPAFYEAFG
;
A
#
# COMPACT_ATOMS: atom_id res chain seq x y z
N ASP A 1 -28.52 -11.98 -29.89
CA ASP A 1 -28.73 -10.88 -28.92
C ASP A 1 -27.38 -10.18 -28.68
N PRO A 2 -26.99 -9.19 -29.52
CA PRO A 2 -25.65 -8.57 -29.50
C PRO A 2 -25.50 -7.42 -28.49
N LYS A 3 -26.08 -7.55 -27.29
CA LYS A 3 -26.11 -6.49 -26.27
C LYS A 3 -24.80 -6.29 -25.50
N PHE A 4 -23.96 -7.32 -25.41
CA PHE A 4 -22.71 -7.24 -24.65
C PHE A 4 -21.56 -6.73 -25.52
N ASN A 5 -20.95 -5.64 -25.08
CA ASN A 5 -19.74 -5.07 -25.65
C ASN A 5 -18.70 -4.89 -24.54
N ILE A 6 -17.45 -5.21 -24.84
CA ILE A 6 -16.32 -5.03 -23.92
C ILE A 6 -15.65 -3.71 -24.27
N VAL A 7 -15.66 -2.76 -23.34
CA VAL A 7 -14.94 -1.48 -23.47
C VAL A 7 -14.08 -1.33 -22.22
N SER A 8 -12.77 -1.52 -22.37
CA SER A 8 -11.83 -1.42 -21.25
C SER A 8 -11.68 0.04 -20.81
N PRO A 9 -11.81 0.34 -19.50
CA PRO A 9 -11.47 1.65 -18.96
C PRO A 9 -9.94 1.84 -18.90
N GLY A 10 -9.50 3.01 -18.43
CA GLY A 10 -8.09 3.33 -18.24
C GLY A 10 -7.85 4.22 -17.03
N ALA A 11 -6.58 4.55 -16.80
CA ALA A 11 -6.15 5.51 -15.79
C ALA A 11 -5.92 6.89 -16.43
N ASP A 12 -6.10 7.96 -15.65
CA ASP A 12 -5.80 9.32 -16.10
C ASP A 12 -4.28 9.47 -16.31
N MET A 13 -3.87 9.64 -17.58
CA MET A 13 -2.46 9.69 -17.99
C MET A 13 -1.74 10.97 -17.50
N SER A 14 -2.48 11.99 -17.04
CA SER A 14 -1.87 13.16 -16.39
C SER A 14 -1.43 12.85 -14.95
N ILE A 15 -1.99 11.81 -14.33
CA ILE A 15 -1.71 11.40 -12.94
C ILE A 15 -0.77 10.19 -12.93
N TYR A 16 -1.09 9.17 -13.73
CA TYR A 16 -0.37 7.91 -13.78
C TYR A 16 0.39 7.80 -15.10
N PHE A 17 1.71 7.93 -15.01
CA PHE A 17 2.65 7.86 -16.12
C PHE A 17 3.93 7.12 -15.69
N PRO A 18 4.74 6.61 -16.64
CA PRO A 18 5.96 5.87 -16.34
C PRO A 18 6.93 6.63 -15.44
N TYR A 19 7.52 5.93 -14.45
CA TYR A 19 8.43 6.55 -13.48
C TYR A 19 9.73 7.07 -14.09
N MET A 20 10.08 6.59 -15.30
CA MET A 20 11.27 6.99 -16.06
C MET A 20 11.13 8.37 -16.73
N GLU A 21 9.92 8.95 -16.77
CA GLU A 21 9.70 10.30 -17.33
C GLU A 21 10.08 11.38 -16.31
N GLU A 22 11.39 11.54 -16.07
CA GLU A 22 11.96 12.41 -15.02
C GLU A 22 11.42 13.85 -15.04
N SER A 23 11.24 14.44 -16.23
CA SER A 23 10.75 15.81 -16.38
C SER A 23 9.30 16.01 -15.92
N LYS A 24 8.53 14.94 -15.77
CA LYS A 24 7.14 14.97 -15.27
C LYS A 24 7.04 14.64 -13.78
N ARG A 25 8.12 14.17 -13.15
CA ARG A 25 8.12 13.75 -11.75
C ARG A 25 7.79 14.92 -10.83
N LEU A 26 6.93 14.66 -9.84
CA LEU A 26 6.51 15.67 -8.86
C LEU A 26 7.46 15.66 -7.67
N THR A 27 8.72 15.99 -7.89
CA THR A 27 9.79 15.90 -6.88
C THR A 27 9.55 16.78 -5.65
N SER A 28 8.75 17.84 -5.78
CA SER A 28 8.30 18.65 -4.64
C SER A 28 7.48 17.87 -3.62
N LEU A 29 6.90 16.72 -3.98
CA LEU A 29 6.16 15.83 -3.07
C LEU A 29 7.06 14.77 -2.40
N HIS A 30 8.34 14.64 -2.80
CA HIS A 30 9.23 13.62 -2.24
C HIS A 30 9.43 13.74 -0.73
N PRO A 31 9.60 14.94 -0.13
CA PRO A 31 9.72 15.05 1.32
C PRO A 31 8.50 14.49 2.07
N GLU A 32 7.30 14.72 1.55
CA GLU A 32 6.06 14.20 2.14
C GLU A 32 5.93 12.69 1.96
N ILE A 33 6.33 12.15 0.80
CA ILE A 33 6.37 10.71 0.56
C ILE A 33 7.42 10.02 1.44
N GLU A 34 8.59 10.62 1.61
CA GLU A 34 9.64 10.11 2.49
C GLU A 34 9.19 10.10 3.95
N GLU A 35 8.49 11.15 4.42
CA GLU A 35 7.88 11.16 5.74
C GLU A 35 6.84 10.04 5.88
N LEU A 36 5.96 9.91 4.90
CA LEU A 36 4.92 8.88 4.88
C LEU A 36 5.50 7.46 4.94
N LEU A 37 6.60 7.19 4.22
CA LEU A 37 7.21 5.86 4.12
C LEU A 37 8.20 5.54 5.24
N PHE A 38 9.04 6.49 5.62
CA PHE A 38 10.27 6.24 6.39
C PHE A 38 10.36 6.98 7.72
N SER A 39 9.41 7.86 8.04
CA SER A 39 9.40 8.53 9.34
C SER A 39 9.36 7.53 10.49
N SER A 40 10.14 7.78 11.54
CA SER A 40 10.10 6.98 12.76
C SER A 40 8.87 7.25 13.63
N VAL A 41 8.03 8.23 13.25
CA VAL A 41 6.83 8.60 14.00
C VAL A 41 5.71 7.59 13.73
N ASP A 42 5.04 7.16 14.79
CA ASP A 42 3.80 6.39 14.74
C ASP A 42 2.62 7.31 15.11
N ASN A 43 1.66 7.46 14.19
CA ASN A 43 0.54 8.39 14.34
C ASN A 43 -0.71 7.87 13.62
N SER A 44 -1.74 8.71 13.43
CA SER A 44 -2.98 8.34 12.74
C SER A 44 -2.87 8.30 11.21
N GLU A 45 -1.76 8.73 10.62
CA GLU A 45 -1.53 8.65 9.18
C GLU A 45 -0.70 7.43 8.80
N HIS A 46 0.23 7.02 9.66
CA HIS A 46 1.09 5.88 9.44
C HIS A 46 1.51 5.21 10.76
N LYS A 47 1.48 3.88 10.74
CA LYS A 47 1.81 2.97 11.83
C LYS A 47 3.05 2.16 11.48
N PHE A 48 3.82 1.81 12.51
CA PHE A 48 5.07 1.02 12.40
C PHE A 48 6.13 1.69 11.53
N VAL A 49 7.35 1.15 11.51
CA VAL A 49 8.50 1.77 10.83
C VAL A 49 9.21 0.80 9.90
N LEU A 50 9.98 1.33 8.95
CA LEU A 50 10.92 0.58 8.12
C LEU A 50 12.35 0.85 8.61
N ASN A 51 13.08 -0.20 8.99
CA ASN A 51 14.43 -0.05 9.52
C ASN A 51 15.47 0.17 8.40
N ASP A 52 15.23 -0.39 7.22
CA ASP A 52 16.14 -0.30 6.09
C ASP A 52 15.43 0.36 4.89
N ARG A 53 15.73 1.64 4.67
CA ARG A 53 15.17 2.42 3.55
C ARG A 53 15.68 2.00 2.17
N ASN A 54 16.74 1.18 2.10
CA ASN A 54 17.35 0.79 0.83
C ASN A 54 16.74 -0.48 0.24
N LYS A 55 15.95 -1.22 1.04
CA LYS A 55 15.25 -2.41 0.54
C LYS A 55 14.15 -2.02 -0.44
N PRO A 56 13.96 -2.79 -1.52
CA PRO A 56 12.78 -2.66 -2.37
C PRO A 56 11.48 -2.78 -1.57
N ILE A 57 10.43 -2.14 -2.06
CA ILE A 57 9.12 -2.15 -1.39
C ILE A 57 8.13 -3.02 -2.16
N ILE A 58 7.55 -4.01 -1.48
CA ILE A 58 6.26 -4.57 -1.89
C ILE A 58 5.18 -3.60 -1.43
N PHE A 59 4.40 -3.09 -2.37
CA PHE A 59 3.36 -2.10 -2.14
C PHE A 59 1.98 -2.67 -2.45
N SER A 60 1.00 -2.37 -1.59
CA SER A 60 -0.41 -2.60 -1.86
C SER A 60 -1.23 -1.42 -1.36
N MET A 61 -2.23 -1.02 -2.14
CA MET A 61 -3.15 0.06 -1.78
C MET A 61 -4.58 -0.35 -2.14
N ALA A 62 -5.43 -0.52 -1.13
CA ALA A 62 -6.83 -0.89 -1.30
C ALA A 62 -7.68 -0.46 -0.10
N ARG A 63 -9.00 -0.61 -0.22
CA ARG A 63 -9.87 -0.59 0.95
C ARG A 63 -9.54 -1.79 1.86
N LEU A 64 -9.80 -1.64 3.15
CA LEU A 64 -9.61 -2.69 4.12
C LEU A 64 -10.92 -3.45 4.34
N ASP A 65 -11.17 -4.42 3.47
CA ASP A 65 -12.29 -5.36 3.54
C ASP A 65 -11.81 -6.79 3.29
N ARG A 66 -12.64 -7.80 3.63
CA ARG A 66 -12.23 -9.22 3.57
C ARG A 66 -11.96 -9.68 2.14
N VAL A 67 -12.65 -9.12 1.16
CA VAL A 67 -12.49 -9.51 -0.26
C VAL A 67 -11.15 -9.02 -0.79
N LYS A 68 -10.74 -7.80 -0.44
CA LYS A 68 -9.42 -7.25 -0.78
C LYS A 68 -8.27 -7.99 -0.12
N ASN A 69 -8.51 -8.68 1.00
CA ASN A 69 -7.58 -9.66 1.60
C ASN A 69 -6.17 -9.09 1.90
N ILE A 70 -6.13 -7.82 2.32
CA ILE A 70 -4.87 -7.14 2.71
C ILE A 70 -4.22 -7.86 3.90
N THR A 71 -5.00 -8.32 4.87
CA THR A 71 -4.49 -9.09 6.00
C THR A 71 -3.88 -10.43 5.57
N GLY A 72 -4.38 -11.05 4.51
CA GLY A 72 -3.78 -12.25 3.94
C GLY A 72 -2.39 -12.01 3.38
N LEU A 73 -2.16 -10.87 2.70
CA LEU A 73 -0.83 -10.47 2.25
C LEU A 73 0.14 -10.27 3.43
N VAL A 74 -0.31 -9.59 4.49
CA VAL A 74 0.50 -9.40 5.71
C VAL A 74 0.87 -10.74 6.35
N GLU A 75 -0.06 -11.68 6.40
CA GLU A 75 0.20 -13.02 6.92
C GLU A 75 1.22 -13.79 6.08
N LEU A 76 1.07 -13.80 4.75
CA LEU A 76 2.00 -14.48 3.84
C LEU A 76 3.41 -13.88 3.92
N TYR A 77 3.50 -12.55 3.94
CA TYR A 77 4.76 -11.84 4.15
C TYR A 77 5.40 -12.20 5.49
N GLY A 78 4.63 -12.17 6.57
CA GLY A 78 5.13 -12.45 7.92
C GLY A 78 5.67 -13.86 8.10
N ARG A 79 5.08 -14.85 7.40
CA ARG A 79 5.52 -16.25 7.41
C ARG A 79 6.79 -16.52 6.59
N ASN A 80 7.15 -15.65 5.64
CA ASN A 80 8.25 -15.88 4.72
C ASN A 80 9.50 -15.08 5.15
N ALA A 81 10.38 -15.70 5.94
CA ALA A 81 11.61 -15.06 6.41
C ALA A 81 12.51 -14.57 5.28
N HIS A 82 12.66 -15.36 4.21
CA HIS A 82 13.51 -14.99 3.08
C HIS A 82 12.97 -13.75 2.36
N LEU A 83 11.66 -13.65 2.15
CA LEU A 83 11.05 -12.46 1.56
C LEU A 83 11.30 -11.22 2.43
N ARG A 84 11.14 -11.33 3.75
CA ARG A 84 11.38 -10.23 4.72
C ARG A 84 12.84 -9.78 4.77
N GLU A 85 13.79 -10.68 4.49
CA GLU A 85 15.19 -10.32 4.35
C GLU A 85 15.41 -9.43 3.11
N LEU A 86 14.71 -9.70 2.01
CA LEU A 86 14.90 -9.03 0.73
C LEU A 86 14.18 -7.69 0.59
N VAL A 87 12.96 -7.56 1.12
CA VAL A 87 12.08 -6.41 0.84
C VAL A 87 11.37 -5.90 2.08
N ASN A 88 10.90 -4.66 2.03
CA ASN A 88 9.94 -4.10 2.97
C ASN A 88 8.50 -4.31 2.47
N LEU A 89 7.53 -4.31 3.39
CA LEU A 89 6.11 -4.30 3.04
C LEU A 89 5.49 -2.93 3.37
N VAL A 90 4.84 -2.31 2.39
CA VAL A 90 4.09 -1.07 2.57
C VAL A 90 2.64 -1.28 2.16
N ILE A 91 1.73 -1.03 3.09
CA ILE A 91 0.29 -1.20 2.89
C ILE A 91 -0.40 0.15 3.09
N VAL A 92 -1.21 0.58 2.13
CA VAL A 92 -2.16 1.69 2.30
C VAL A 92 -3.57 1.11 2.37
N ALA A 93 -4.15 1.04 3.57
CA ALA A 93 -5.48 0.47 3.78
C ALA A 93 -6.08 0.89 5.13
N GLY A 94 -7.39 1.19 5.14
CA GLY A 94 -8.13 1.61 6.33
C GLY A 94 -7.80 3.05 6.77
N ASP A 95 -8.54 3.58 7.75
CA ASP A 95 -8.29 4.91 8.34
C ASP A 95 -7.97 4.77 9.83
N HIS A 96 -6.76 5.16 10.25
CA HIS A 96 -6.36 5.14 11.67
C HIS A 96 -6.76 6.41 12.43
N GLY A 97 -7.15 7.48 11.74
CA GLY A 97 -7.50 8.75 12.35
C GLY A 97 -8.94 8.82 12.85
N LYS A 98 -9.79 7.88 12.42
CA LYS A 98 -11.19 7.82 12.79
C LYS A 98 -11.59 6.39 13.08
N GLU A 99 -12.44 6.21 14.09
CA GLU A 99 -13.05 4.92 14.33
C GLU A 99 -13.96 4.55 13.16
N SER A 100 -13.73 3.37 12.57
CA SER A 100 -14.57 2.86 11.49
C SER A 100 -15.98 2.55 12.01
N LYS A 101 -16.98 2.78 11.16
CA LYS A 101 -18.38 2.36 11.40
C LYS A 101 -18.72 1.05 10.68
N ASP A 102 -17.80 0.53 9.87
CA ASP A 102 -17.95 -0.69 9.10
C ASP A 102 -17.39 -1.88 9.90
N LEU A 103 -18.22 -2.90 10.13
CA LEU A 103 -17.84 -4.05 10.96
C LEU A 103 -16.73 -4.89 10.30
N GLU A 104 -16.71 -4.99 8.98
CA GLU A 104 -15.71 -5.76 8.23
C GLU A 104 -14.36 -5.06 8.31
N GLU A 105 -14.34 -3.73 8.14
CA GLU A 105 -13.12 -2.93 8.33
C GLU A 105 -12.62 -3.02 9.77
N GLN A 106 -13.50 -2.95 10.78
CA GLN A 106 -13.11 -3.12 12.19
C GLN A 106 -12.48 -4.48 12.48
N GLU A 107 -13.01 -5.56 11.90
CA GLU A 107 -12.46 -6.90 12.05
C GLU A 107 -11.10 -7.04 11.35
N GLU A 108 -10.97 -6.52 10.14
CA GLU A 108 -9.71 -6.54 9.38
C GLU A 108 -8.65 -5.63 10.04
N LEU A 109 -9.02 -4.49 10.62
CA LEU A 109 -8.14 -3.64 11.44
C LEU A 109 -7.57 -4.44 12.63
N LYS A 110 -8.43 -5.12 13.40
CA LYS A 110 -8.00 -5.95 14.53
C LYS A 110 -7.07 -7.08 14.08
N LYS A 111 -7.37 -7.70 12.93
CA LYS A 111 -6.56 -8.76 12.33
C LYS A 111 -5.20 -8.24 11.87
N MET A 112 -5.12 -7.06 11.26
CA MET A 112 -3.86 -6.39 10.88
C MET A 112 -2.94 -6.25 12.10
N TYR A 113 -3.43 -5.63 13.18
CA TYR A 113 -2.65 -5.46 14.41
C TYR A 113 -2.17 -6.80 14.98
N ARG A 114 -3.05 -7.80 15.05
CA ARG A 114 -2.70 -9.14 15.55
C ARG A 114 -1.60 -9.81 14.72
N LEU A 115 -1.68 -9.74 13.38
CA LEU A 115 -0.68 -10.36 12.50
C LEU A 115 0.67 -9.65 12.59
N ILE A 116 0.66 -8.31 12.64
CA ILE A 116 1.89 -7.51 12.78
C ILE A 116 2.60 -7.85 14.09
N ASP A 117 1.86 -7.98 15.20
CA ASP A 117 2.40 -8.39 16.49
C ASP A 117 2.90 -9.85 16.46
N GLN A 118 2.06 -10.78 16.00
CA GLN A 118 2.35 -12.21 15.92
C GLN A 118 3.66 -12.50 15.14
N TYR A 119 3.86 -11.83 14.00
CA TYR A 119 5.05 -12.05 13.16
C TYR A 119 6.19 -11.06 13.43
N LYS A 120 6.03 -10.16 14.42
CA LYS A 120 6.99 -9.11 14.82
C LYS A 120 7.46 -8.29 13.62
N LEU A 121 6.50 -7.70 12.90
CA LEU A 121 6.77 -7.04 11.62
C LEU A 121 7.25 -5.59 11.75
N ASN A 122 7.21 -5.00 12.94
CA ASN A 122 7.75 -3.65 13.13
C ASN A 122 9.23 -3.59 12.72
N GLY A 123 9.60 -2.59 11.93
CA GLY A 123 10.90 -2.48 11.26
C GLY A 123 10.94 -3.04 9.85
N GLN A 124 9.90 -3.77 9.42
CA GLN A 124 9.79 -4.41 8.09
C GLN A 124 8.45 -4.12 7.40
N ILE A 125 7.49 -3.50 8.11
CA ILE A 125 6.19 -3.10 7.60
C ILE A 125 5.92 -1.63 7.87
N ARG A 126 5.31 -0.95 6.92
CA ARG A 126 4.70 0.37 7.07
C ARG A 126 3.23 0.27 6.71
N TRP A 127 2.36 0.65 7.64
CA TRP A 127 0.93 0.64 7.42
C TRP A 127 0.39 2.07 7.43
N ILE A 128 -0.14 2.50 6.30
CA ILE A 128 -0.53 3.87 6.01
C ILE A 128 -2.06 3.95 5.90
N SER A 129 -2.64 4.98 6.53
CA SER A 129 -4.05 5.32 6.39
C SER A 129 -4.41 5.67 4.93
N ALA A 130 -5.67 5.47 4.56
CA ALA A 130 -6.18 5.69 3.22
C ALA A 130 -5.78 7.06 2.65
N GLN A 131 -5.23 7.05 1.44
CA GLN A 131 -4.67 8.24 0.80
C GLN A 131 -5.67 8.81 -0.22
N MET A 132 -6.22 10.00 0.08
CA MET A 132 -7.28 10.62 -0.74
C MET A 132 -6.75 11.51 -1.87
N ASN A 133 -5.46 11.88 -1.83
CA ASN A 133 -4.86 12.75 -2.85
C ASN A 133 -4.33 11.92 -4.02
N ARG A 134 -5.13 11.83 -5.10
CA ARG A 134 -4.78 11.09 -6.32
C ARG A 134 -3.47 11.54 -6.98
N VAL A 135 -3.12 12.83 -6.89
CA VAL A 135 -1.89 13.37 -7.49
C VAL A 135 -0.67 12.85 -6.73
N ARG A 136 -0.72 12.91 -5.39
CA ARG A 136 0.31 12.32 -4.52
C ARG A 136 0.38 10.81 -4.68
N ASN A 137 -0.76 10.12 -4.84
CA ASN A 137 -0.80 8.67 -5.07
C ASN A 137 -0.08 8.29 -6.38
N GLY A 138 -0.25 9.08 -7.44
CA GLY A 138 0.49 8.87 -8.70
C GLY A 138 2.01 8.94 -8.48
N GLU A 139 2.48 9.91 -7.71
CA GLU A 139 3.90 10.03 -7.39
C GLU A 139 4.38 8.93 -6.44
N LEU A 140 3.55 8.49 -5.48
CA LEU A 140 3.85 7.36 -4.61
C LEU A 140 4.11 6.09 -5.41
N TYR A 141 3.26 5.74 -6.39
CA TYR A 141 3.51 4.58 -7.27
C TYR A 141 4.86 4.67 -7.99
N ARG A 142 5.21 5.85 -8.50
CA ARG A 142 6.52 6.07 -9.16
C ARG A 142 7.68 5.98 -8.17
N TYR A 143 7.51 6.50 -6.96
CA TYR A 143 8.50 6.40 -5.89
C TYR A 143 8.75 4.94 -5.48
N ILE A 144 7.70 4.10 -5.39
CA ILE A 144 7.87 2.66 -5.18
C ILE A 144 8.67 2.02 -6.31
N ALA A 145 8.43 2.41 -7.58
CA ALA A 145 9.19 1.91 -8.71
C ALA A 145 10.68 2.32 -8.66
N ASP A 146 11.01 3.49 -8.11
CA ASP A 146 12.41 3.91 -7.88
C ASP A 146 13.13 2.94 -6.93
N THR A 147 12.43 2.40 -5.92
CA THR A 147 12.97 1.37 -5.00
C THR A 147 13.19 0.00 -5.66
N LYS A 148 12.85 -0.16 -6.95
CA LYS A 148 12.77 -1.46 -7.64
C LYS A 148 11.77 -2.42 -6.97
N GLY A 149 10.74 -1.83 -6.37
CA GLY A 149 9.65 -2.53 -5.70
C GLY A 149 8.68 -3.21 -6.66
N ALA A 150 7.61 -3.76 -6.10
CA ALA A 150 6.53 -4.39 -6.84
C ALA A 150 5.17 -4.04 -6.22
N PHE A 151 4.13 -3.98 -7.06
CA PHE A 151 2.75 -3.88 -6.59
C PHE A 151 2.12 -5.27 -6.46
N VAL A 152 1.36 -5.51 -5.40
CA VAL A 152 0.65 -6.77 -5.16
C VAL A 152 -0.82 -6.48 -4.88
N GLN A 153 -1.72 -7.16 -5.61
CA GLN A 153 -3.16 -7.16 -5.36
C GLN A 153 -3.57 -8.56 -4.84
N PRO A 154 -3.81 -8.74 -3.53
CA PRO A 154 -4.00 -10.06 -2.92
C PRO A 154 -5.46 -10.50 -2.80
N ALA A 155 -6.38 -9.79 -3.47
CA ALA A 155 -7.82 -10.00 -3.33
C ALA A 155 -8.24 -11.44 -3.63
N PHE A 156 -9.19 -11.98 -2.85
CA PHE A 156 -9.81 -13.28 -3.15
C PHE A 156 -10.56 -13.23 -4.47
N TYR A 157 -11.12 -12.06 -4.80
CA TYR A 157 -11.76 -11.78 -6.07
C TYR A 157 -11.59 -10.31 -6.40
N GLU A 158 -11.14 -10.02 -7.62
CA GLU A 158 -11.03 -8.66 -8.15
C GLU A 158 -11.81 -8.60 -9.46
N ALA A 159 -12.84 -7.74 -9.50
CA ALA A 159 -13.72 -7.69 -10.67
C ALA A 159 -13.01 -7.09 -11.90
N PHE A 160 -12.09 -6.15 -11.67
CA PHE A 160 -11.31 -5.51 -12.73
C PHE A 160 -9.88 -5.18 -12.28
N GLY A 161 -9.73 -4.37 -11.23
CA GLY A 161 -8.43 -3.92 -10.71
C GLY A 161 -8.56 -3.24 -9.36
#